data_AF-A0A9D6NAP8-F1
#
_entry.id   AF-A0A9D6NAP8-F1
#
_cell.length_a   1.000
_cell.length_b   1.000
_cell.length_c   1.000
_cell.angle_alpha   90.00
_cell.angle_beta   90.00
_cell.angle_gamma   90.00
#
_symmetry.space_group_name_H-M   'P 1'
#
loop_
_entity.id
_entity.type
_entity.pdbx_description
1 polymer ?
#
loop_
_entity_poly.entity_id
_entity_poly.type
_entity_poly.pdbx_seq_one_letter_code
_entity_poly.pdbx_strand_id
1 'polypeptide(L)'
;MPHYPCIKCDGLVDTHNDVVCRECGEKRPFACSKCGKGMNQVDIFQLEKLKTKKPLLCMDCGTANEVVKCGICKGSLVRATGRQLSEAPGAKVYHKDCYEKQMGVVAMTRKLFPVFAAIGLACGYFLGGPIAAAIGAAAFLGLGWMGVQILIPK
;
A
#
# COMPACT_ATOMS: atom_id res chain seq x y z
N MET A 1 -33.81 -5.58 11.37
CA MET A 1 -32.62 -4.83 11.80
C MET A 1 -31.54 -5.82 12.19
N PRO A 2 -30.25 -5.57 11.95
CA PRO A 2 -29.21 -6.56 12.24
C PRO A 2 -28.86 -6.59 13.74
N HIS A 3 -29.27 -7.63 14.45
CA HIS A 3 -28.82 -7.91 15.82
C HIS A 3 -27.43 -8.57 15.79
N TYR A 4 -26.56 -8.23 16.74
CA TYR A 4 -25.22 -8.82 16.87
C TYR A 4 -24.98 -9.37 18.27
N PRO A 5 -24.26 -10.50 18.41
CA PRO A 5 -23.96 -11.09 19.70
C PRO A 5 -22.97 -10.22 20.48
N CYS A 6 -23.20 -10.10 21.79
CA CYS A 6 -22.32 -9.39 22.70
C CYS A 6 -21.01 -10.16 22.92
N ILE A 7 -19.87 -9.46 22.89
CA ILE A 7 -18.55 -10.05 23.13
C ILE A 7 -18.38 -10.75 24.49
N LYS A 8 -19.16 -10.36 25.51
CA LYS A 8 -19.03 -10.91 26.88
C LYS A 8 -20.08 -11.95 27.24
N CYS A 9 -21.33 -11.74 26.85
CA CYS A 9 -22.45 -12.59 27.27
C CYS A 9 -23.15 -13.27 26.11
N ASP A 10 -22.70 -13.08 24.86
CA ASP A 10 -23.35 -13.53 23.61
C ASP A 10 -24.81 -13.09 23.44
N GLY A 11 -25.35 -12.28 24.36
CA GLY A 11 -26.66 -11.69 24.29
C GLY A 11 -26.84 -10.87 23.01
N LEU A 12 -28.02 -10.95 22.42
CA LEU A 12 -28.37 -10.19 21.21
C LEU A 12 -28.48 -8.71 21.55
N VAL A 13 -27.63 -7.88 20.93
CA VAL A 13 -27.61 -6.43 21.12
C VAL A 13 -28.06 -5.73 19.85
N ASP A 14 -28.93 -4.73 19.98
CA ASP A 14 -29.41 -3.89 18.88
C ASP A 14 -28.40 -2.79 18.53
N THR A 15 -27.84 -2.84 17.32
CA THR A 15 -26.78 -1.90 16.87
C THR A 15 -27.20 -0.44 16.79
N HIS A 16 -28.50 -0.14 16.71
CA HIS A 16 -28.98 1.24 16.50
C HIS A 16 -29.29 1.98 17.80
N ASN A 17 -29.67 1.28 18.86
CA ASN A 17 -30.14 1.91 20.10
C ASN A 17 -29.29 1.57 21.32
N ASP A 18 -28.58 0.44 21.33
CA ASP A 18 -27.85 -0.04 22.50
C ASP A 18 -26.34 0.23 22.35
N VAL A 19 -25.85 1.23 23.08
CA VAL A 19 -24.40 1.52 23.23
C VAL A 19 -23.77 0.59 24.27
N VAL A 20 -24.59 0.05 25.17
CA VAL A 20 -24.18 -0.82 26.27
C VAL A 20 -25.02 -2.08 26.23
N CYS A 21 -24.41 -3.24 26.42
CA CYS A 21 -25.17 -4.48 26.58
C CYS A 21 -26.08 -4.39 27.81
N ARG A 22 -27.39 -4.59 27.62
CA ARG A 22 -28.37 -4.52 28.71
C ARG A 22 -28.21 -5.65 29.74
N GLU A 23 -27.68 -6.80 29.33
CA GLU A 23 -27.52 -7.98 30.18
C GLU A 23 -26.25 -7.94 31.03
N CYS A 24 -25.10 -7.54 30.45
CA CYS A 24 -23.80 -7.59 31.15
C CYS A 24 -23.18 -6.22 31.45
N GLY A 25 -23.82 -5.12 31.04
CA GLY A 25 -23.29 -3.77 31.24
C GLY A 25 -22.06 -3.44 30.40
N GLU A 26 -21.72 -4.26 29.40
CA GLU A 26 -20.55 -4.05 28.55
C GLU A 26 -20.70 -2.81 27.68
N LYS A 27 -19.80 -1.83 27.86
CA LYS A 27 -19.82 -0.55 27.14
C LYS A 27 -19.40 -0.66 25.67
N ARG A 28 -18.82 -1.80 25.28
CA ARG A 28 -18.38 -2.10 23.90
C ARG A 28 -18.90 -3.47 23.46
N PRO A 29 -20.21 -3.61 23.27
CA PRO A 29 -20.81 -4.93 23.06
C PRO A 29 -20.37 -5.60 21.74
N PHE A 30 -19.92 -4.82 20.75
CA PHE A 30 -19.61 -5.32 19.42
C PHE A 30 -18.16 -5.79 19.29
N ALA A 31 -17.94 -7.00 18.81
CA ALA A 31 -16.61 -7.52 18.53
C ALA A 31 -16.19 -7.27 17.07
N CYS A 32 -14.94 -6.85 16.86
CA CYS A 32 -14.34 -6.85 15.53
C CYS A 32 -14.18 -8.29 15.02
N SER A 33 -14.72 -8.58 13.85
CA SER A 33 -14.62 -9.89 13.18
C SER A 33 -13.19 -10.38 12.90
N LYS A 34 -12.20 -9.48 12.87
CA LYS A 34 -10.81 -9.81 12.52
C LYS A 34 -9.85 -9.81 13.71
N CYS A 35 -10.05 -8.93 14.69
CA CYS A 35 -9.15 -8.82 15.85
C CYS A 35 -9.84 -9.10 17.19
N GLY A 36 -11.16 -9.31 17.22
CA GLY A 36 -11.92 -9.56 18.44
C GLY A 36 -12.01 -8.35 19.38
N LYS A 37 -11.49 -7.17 19.01
CA LYS A 37 -11.52 -5.97 19.87
C LYS A 37 -12.95 -5.46 20.02
N GLY A 38 -13.34 -5.09 21.25
CA GLY A 38 -14.62 -4.46 21.55
C GLY A 38 -14.69 -3.04 20.94
N MET A 39 -15.75 -2.77 20.19
CA MET A 39 -15.97 -1.53 19.43
C MET A 39 -17.21 -0.79 19.94
N ASN A 40 -17.18 0.53 19.81
CA ASN A 40 -18.32 1.37 20.11
C ASN A 40 -19.22 1.53 18.88
N GLN A 41 -20.48 1.88 19.10
CA GLN A 41 -21.46 2.16 18.05
C GLN A 41 -20.98 3.23 17.04
N VAL A 42 -20.27 4.26 17.53
CA VAL A 42 -19.71 5.35 16.72
C VAL A 42 -18.68 4.81 15.71
N ASP A 43 -17.85 3.86 16.11
CA ASP A 43 -16.85 3.24 15.23
C ASP A 43 -17.54 2.49 14.09
N ILE A 44 -18.64 1.80 14.39
CA ILE A 44 -19.43 1.02 13.43
C ILE A 44 -20.14 1.94 12.41
N PHE A 45 -20.75 3.03 12.87
CA PHE A 45 -21.43 3.98 11.96
C PHE A 45 -20.46 4.69 11.01
N GLN A 46 -19.25 5.01 11.46
CA GLN A 46 -18.23 5.58 10.58
C GLN A 46 -17.78 4.60 9.48
N LEU A 47 -17.79 3.30 9.78
CA LEU A 47 -17.45 2.25 8.83
C LEU A 47 -18.57 1.96 7.83
N GLU A 48 -19.83 2.08 8.27
CA GLU A 48 -21.00 1.95 7.39
C GLU A 48 -21.04 3.06 6.32
N LYS A 49 -20.60 4.29 6.66
CA LYS A 49 -20.40 5.39 5.71
C LYS A 49 -19.38 5.07 4.61
N LEU A 50 -18.41 4.19 4.87
CA LEU A 50 -17.40 3.76 3.89
C LEU A 50 -17.91 2.66 2.93
N LYS A 51 -19.23 2.35 2.91
CA LYS A 51 -19.86 1.36 2.02
C LYS A 51 -19.21 -0.03 2.06
N THR A 52 -18.70 -0.48 3.21
CA THR A 52 -18.24 -1.86 3.37
C THR A 52 -19.39 -2.70 3.95
N LYS A 53 -20.21 -3.33 3.10
CA LYS A 53 -21.23 -4.29 3.56
C LYS A 53 -20.52 -5.51 4.15
N LYS A 54 -20.59 -5.68 5.49
CA LYS A 54 -20.14 -6.84 6.30
C LYS A 54 -18.75 -7.39 5.92
N PRO A 55 -17.73 -7.19 6.77
CA PRO A 55 -17.82 -7.55 8.19
C PRO A 55 -17.60 -6.36 9.15
N LEU A 56 -18.06 -6.48 10.41
CA LEU A 56 -17.81 -5.50 11.47
C LEU A 56 -16.30 -5.47 11.76
N LEU A 57 -15.63 -4.41 11.34
CA LEU A 57 -14.19 -4.21 11.51
C LEU A 57 -13.96 -3.07 12.50
N CYS A 58 -12.85 -3.07 13.23
CA CYS A 58 -12.47 -1.91 14.05
C CYS A 58 -11.95 -0.77 13.16
N MET A 59 -11.82 0.48 13.62
CA MET A 59 -11.22 1.54 12.81
C MET A 59 -9.82 1.17 12.29
N ASP A 60 -8.98 0.60 13.15
CA ASP A 60 -7.64 0.10 12.80
C ASP A 60 -7.72 -1.02 11.74
N CYS A 61 -8.76 -1.84 11.81
CA CYS A 61 -8.98 -3.00 10.96
C CYS A 61 -9.65 -2.62 9.62
N GLY A 62 -10.52 -1.61 9.63
CA GLY A 62 -11.24 -1.08 8.49
C GLY A 62 -10.32 -0.26 7.60
N THR A 63 -9.45 0.55 8.20
CA THR A 63 -8.34 1.22 7.49
C THR A 63 -7.31 0.20 6.98
N ALA A 64 -7.02 -0.87 7.71
CA ALA A 64 -6.17 -1.95 7.21
C ALA A 64 -6.84 -2.78 6.10
N ASN A 65 -8.17 -2.91 6.11
CA ASN A 65 -8.91 -3.68 5.12
C ASN A 65 -9.48 -2.86 3.97
N GLU A 66 -9.19 -1.55 3.94
CA GLU A 66 -9.61 -0.70 2.85
C GLU A 66 -9.04 -1.23 1.53
N VAL A 67 -9.92 -1.33 0.53
CA VAL A 67 -9.53 -1.77 -0.80
C VAL A 67 -8.91 -0.57 -1.51
N VAL A 68 -7.58 -0.55 -1.52
CA VAL A 68 -6.77 0.44 -2.23
C VAL A 68 -6.30 -0.11 -3.56
N LYS A 69 -5.99 0.78 -4.50
CA LYS A 69 -5.41 0.39 -5.79
C LYS A 69 -3.89 0.31 -5.66
N CYS A 70 -3.31 -0.71 -6.26
CA CYS A 70 -1.88 -0.84 -6.41
C CYS A 70 -1.30 0.37 -7.16
N GLY A 71 -0.25 1.01 -6.61
CA GLY A 71 0.42 2.13 -7.29
C GLY A 71 1.15 1.74 -8.59
N ILE A 72 1.36 0.43 -8.84
CA ILE A 72 2.04 -0.10 -10.05
C ILE A 72 1.03 -0.65 -11.05
N CYS A 73 0.28 -1.71 -10.68
CA CYS A 73 -0.61 -2.41 -11.62
C CYS A 73 -2.05 -1.89 -11.63
N LYS A 74 -2.38 -0.89 -10.78
CA LYS A 74 -3.74 -0.36 -10.57
C LYS A 74 -4.80 -1.40 -10.13
N GLY A 75 -4.42 -2.65 -9.89
CA GLY A 75 -5.30 -3.69 -9.35
C GLY A 75 -5.73 -3.40 -7.92
N SER A 76 -6.91 -3.87 -7.53
CA SER A 76 -7.43 -3.77 -6.18
C SER A 76 -6.67 -4.68 -5.22
N LEU A 77 -6.25 -4.15 -4.08
CA LEU A 77 -5.64 -4.91 -3.00
C LEU A 77 -6.08 -4.37 -1.65
N VAL A 78 -6.07 -5.27 -0.67
CA VAL A 78 -6.37 -4.91 0.71
C VAL A 78 -5.12 -4.29 1.32
N ARG A 79 -5.22 -3.11 1.94
CA ARG A 79 -4.05 -2.37 2.47
C ARG A 79 -3.15 -3.21 3.38
N ALA A 80 -3.73 -4.12 4.17
CA ALA A 80 -3.02 -5.06 5.04
C ALA A 80 -2.20 -6.12 4.30
N THR A 81 -2.56 -6.45 3.06
CA THR A 81 -1.87 -7.48 2.26
C THR A 81 -0.75 -6.91 1.39
N GLY A 82 -0.68 -5.59 1.24
CA GLY A 82 0.33 -4.93 0.42
C GLY A 82 1.57 -4.49 1.18
N ARG A 83 2.65 -4.22 0.45
CA ARG A 83 3.86 -3.55 0.94
C ARG A 83 3.62 -2.04 0.94
N GLN A 84 3.94 -1.38 2.06
CA GLN A 84 4.02 0.08 2.19
C GLN A 84 5.50 0.48 2.33
N LEU A 85 5.93 1.56 1.67
CA LEU A 85 7.29 2.10 1.84
C LEU A 85 7.41 2.99 3.08
N SER A 86 6.29 3.49 3.62
CA SER A 86 6.25 4.32 4.82
C SER A 86 4.95 4.10 5.61
N GLU A 87 5.02 4.23 6.93
CA GLU A 87 3.88 4.12 7.86
C GLU A 87 2.93 5.35 7.82
N ALA A 88 3.15 6.29 6.89
CA ALA A 88 2.42 7.55 6.87
C ALA A 88 0.95 7.36 6.46
N PRO A 89 -0.01 8.09 7.07
CA PRO A 89 -1.40 8.08 6.66
C PRO A 89 -1.52 8.60 5.22
N GLY A 90 -1.84 7.69 4.27
CA GLY A 90 -1.94 8.00 2.84
C GLY A 90 -0.78 7.51 1.96
N ALA A 91 0.17 6.75 2.52
CA ALA A 91 1.23 6.13 1.74
C ALA A 91 0.67 5.17 0.67
N LYS A 92 1.31 5.13 -0.51
CA LYS A 92 0.92 4.22 -1.59
C LYS A 92 1.24 2.78 -1.22
N VAL A 93 0.34 1.88 -1.61
CA VAL A 93 0.45 0.45 -1.31
C VAL A 93 0.63 -0.34 -2.60
N TYR A 94 1.48 -1.36 -2.53
CA TYR A 94 1.87 -2.20 -3.68
C TYR A 94 1.66 -3.67 -3.38
N HIS A 95 1.37 -4.48 -4.39
CA HIS A 95 1.46 -5.94 -4.22
C HIS A 95 2.92 -6.32 -3.99
N LYS A 96 3.15 -7.36 -3.18
CA LYS A 96 4.49 -7.91 -2.96
C LYS A 96 5.18 -8.27 -4.28
N ASP A 97 4.50 -9.03 -5.14
CA ASP A 97 5.04 -9.47 -6.43
C ASP A 97 5.27 -8.31 -7.39
N CYS A 98 4.39 -7.30 -7.39
CA CYS A 98 4.56 -6.12 -8.23
C CYS A 98 5.77 -5.28 -7.79
N TYR A 99 5.95 -5.12 -6.48
CA TYR A 99 7.08 -4.39 -5.92
C TYR A 99 8.40 -5.10 -6.21
N GLU A 100 8.48 -6.42 -5.97
CA GLU A 100 9.68 -7.22 -6.25
C GLU A 100 10.04 -7.22 -7.74
N LYS A 101 9.05 -7.33 -8.64
CA LYS A 101 9.28 -7.21 -10.09
C LYS A 101 9.83 -5.83 -10.48
N GLN A 102 9.25 -4.74 -9.96
CA GLN A 102 9.73 -3.39 -10.26
C GLN A 102 11.15 -3.17 -9.72
N MET A 103 11.43 -3.60 -8.48
CA MET A 103 12.78 -3.50 -7.90
C MET A 103 13.79 -4.36 -8.66
N GLY A 104 13.37 -5.50 -9.20
CA GLY A 104 14.19 -6.32 -10.10
C GLY A 104 14.58 -5.59 -11.38
N VAL A 105 13.63 -4.89 -12.01
CA VAL A 105 13.89 -4.05 -13.20
C VAL A 105 14.85 -2.91 -12.86
N VAL A 106 14.63 -2.19 -11.75
CA VAL A 106 15.52 -1.12 -11.27
C VAL A 106 16.93 -1.64 -10.99
N ALA A 107 17.06 -2.82 -10.38
CA ALA A 107 18.35 -3.43 -10.12
C ALA A 107 19.06 -3.84 -11.42
N MET A 108 18.33 -4.37 -12.40
CA MET A 108 18.85 -4.74 -13.71
C MET A 108 19.29 -3.51 -14.51
N THR A 109 18.46 -2.46 -14.58
CA THR A 109 18.81 -1.22 -15.29
C THR A 109 20.02 -0.55 -14.66
N ARG A 110 20.12 -0.51 -13.32
CA ARG A 110 21.31 -0.01 -12.61
C ARG A 110 22.58 -0.82 -12.90
N LYS A 111 22.47 -2.13 -13.12
CA LYS A 111 23.60 -3.01 -13.49
C LYS A 111 24.03 -2.85 -14.95
N LEU A 112 23.07 -2.67 -15.87
CA LEU A 112 23.34 -2.48 -17.29
C LEU A 112 23.83 -1.06 -17.61
N PHE A 113 23.48 -0.09 -16.77
CA PHE A 113 23.88 1.30 -16.92
C PHE A 113 25.39 1.54 -17.14
N PRO A 114 26.32 1.01 -16.34
CA PRO A 114 27.75 1.17 -16.59
C PRO A 114 28.20 0.51 -17.91
N VAL A 115 27.54 -0.57 -18.33
CA VAL A 115 27.83 -1.23 -19.62
C VAL A 115 27.42 -0.31 -20.77
N PHE A 116 26.23 0.30 -20.71
CA PHE A 116 25.79 1.28 -21.71
C PHE A 116 26.69 2.53 -21.74
N ALA A 117 27.11 3.02 -20.58
CA ALA A 117 28.04 4.15 -20.50
C ALA A 117 29.42 3.81 -21.12
N ALA A 118 29.94 2.59 -20.88
CA ALA A 118 31.19 2.13 -21.47
C ALA A 118 31.10 1.97 -23.00
N ILE A 119 29.98 1.44 -23.51
CA ILE A 119 29.71 1.34 -24.95
C ILE A 119 29.64 2.75 -25.57
N GLY A 120 28.92 3.69 -24.94
CA GLY A 120 28.83 5.07 -25.40
C GLY A 120 30.18 5.78 -25.44
N LEU A 121 31.02 5.58 -24.41
CA LEU A 121 32.40 6.06 -24.37
C LEU A 121 33.25 5.51 -25.52
N ALA A 122 33.22 4.20 -25.73
CA ALA A 122 33.99 3.53 -26.77
C ALA A 122 33.57 3.98 -28.18
N CYS A 123 32.26 4.00 -28.47
CA CYS A 123 31.73 4.44 -29.76
C CYS A 123 32.03 5.93 -30.02
N GLY A 124 31.88 6.79 -29.02
CA GLY A 124 32.18 8.22 -29.14
C GLY A 124 33.65 8.48 -29.45
N TYR A 125 34.56 7.72 -28.83
CA TYR A 125 35.99 7.82 -29.07
C TYR A 125 36.36 7.42 -30.51
N PHE A 126 35.77 6.34 -31.02
CA PHE A 126 36.07 5.80 -32.34
C PHE A 126 35.55 6.67 -33.50
N LEU A 127 34.39 7.30 -33.33
CA LEU A 127 33.74 8.06 -34.41
C LEU A 127 34.02 9.57 -34.39
N GLY A 128 34.34 10.16 -33.23
CA GLY A 128 34.43 11.61 -33.08
C GLY A 128 35.56 12.12 -32.18
N GLY A 129 36.47 11.23 -31.77
CA GLY A 129 37.61 11.58 -30.92
C GLY A 129 37.22 11.91 -29.47
N PRO A 130 38.16 12.46 -28.67
CA PRO A 130 38.01 12.58 -27.22
C PRO A 130 36.90 13.54 -26.77
N ILE A 131 36.62 14.58 -27.56
CA ILE A 131 35.56 15.56 -27.25
C ILE A 131 34.18 14.91 -27.41
N ALA A 132 33.97 14.13 -28.48
CA ALA A 132 32.71 13.41 -28.70
C ALA A 132 32.47 12.30 -27.66
N ALA A 133 33.53 11.61 -27.23
CA ALA A 133 33.45 10.61 -26.15
C ALA A 133 32.97 11.22 -24.82
N ALA A 134 33.47 12.41 -24.46
CA ALA A 134 33.08 13.09 -23.23
C ALA A 134 31.60 13.50 -23.21
N ILE A 135 31.09 14.00 -24.35
CA ILE A 135 29.68 14.38 -24.50
C ILE A 135 28.77 13.15 -24.42
N GLY A 136 29.14 12.04 -25.08
CA GLY A 136 28.40 10.79 -25.01
C GLY A 136 28.29 10.24 -23.59
N ALA A 137 29.41 10.20 -22.86
CA ALA A 137 29.45 9.71 -21.48
C ALA A 137 28.56 10.52 -20.54
N ALA A 138 28.62 11.86 -20.64
CA ALA A 138 27.81 12.76 -19.82
C ALA A 138 26.30 12.60 -20.09
N ALA A 139 25.90 12.39 -21.35
CA ALA A 139 24.51 12.18 -21.72
C ALA A 139 23.94 10.88 -21.16
N PHE A 140 24.69 9.77 -21.24
CA PHE A 140 24.26 8.49 -20.65
C PHE A 140 24.23 8.56 -19.13
N LEU A 141 25.26 9.12 -18.49
CA LEU A 141 25.31 9.26 -17.03
C LEU A 141 24.17 10.13 -16.46
N GLY A 142 23.84 11.24 -17.12
CA GLY A 142 22.76 12.14 -16.71
C GLY A 142 21.37 11.56 -16.96
N LEU A 143 21.07 11.20 -18.21
CA LEU A 143 19.71 10.79 -18.59
C LEU A 143 19.34 9.41 -18.05
N GLY A 144 20.27 8.46 -18.00
CA GLY A 144 19.93 7.13 -17.48
C GLY A 144 19.89 7.07 -15.95
N TRP A 145 20.64 7.88 -15.21
CA TRP A 145 20.46 7.97 -13.75
C TRP A 145 19.12 8.62 -13.39
N MET A 146 18.74 9.68 -14.12
CA MET A 146 17.40 10.28 -14.00
C MET A 146 16.30 9.29 -14.39
N GLY A 147 16.50 8.50 -15.45
CA GLY A 147 15.58 7.44 -15.87
C GLY A 147 15.37 6.36 -14.80
N VAL A 148 16.44 5.96 -14.10
CA VAL A 148 16.36 5.00 -12.99
C VAL A 148 15.57 5.58 -11.81
N GLN A 149 15.73 6.87 -11.50
CA GLN A 149 14.96 7.55 -10.43
C GLN A 149 13.45 7.62 -10.72
N ILE A 150 13.05 7.66 -12.00
CA ILE A 150 11.64 7.66 -12.41
C ILE A 150 10.98 6.29 -12.18
N LEU A 151 11.75 5.20 -12.25
CA LEU A 151 11.26 3.83 -12.05
C LEU A 151 11.09 3.46 -10.56
N ILE A 152 11.63 4.25 -9.64
CA ILE A 152 11.52 3.99 -8.20
C ILE A 152 10.12 4.42 -7.74
N PRO A 153 9.32 3.50 -7.15
CA PRO A 153 8.02 3.84 -6.61
C PRO A 153 8.17 4.82 -5.43
N LYS A 154 7.49 5.99 -5.53
CA LYS A 154 7.36 7.01 -4.47
C LYS A 154 6.00 6.94 -3.78
#